data_AF-A0A8S3BK61-F1
#
_entry.id   AF-A0A8S3BK61-F1
#
_cell.length_a   1.000
_cell.length_b   1.000
_cell.length_c   1.000
_cell.angle_alpha   90.00
_cell.angle_beta   90.00
_cell.angle_gamma   90.00
#
_symmetry.space_group_name_H-M   'P 1'
#
loop_
_entity.id
_entity.type
_entity.pdbx_description
1 polymer ?
#
loop_
_entity_poly.entity_id
_entity_poly.type
_entity_poly.pdbx_seq_one_letter_code
_entity_poly.pdbx_strand_id
1 'polypeptide(L)' 'VPQVSTTYRCILSKPAWCWGAEMGANEHGVCIGNEAVFSKVNYNTRKLALIGLDIVRFVFFICVYQT' A
#
# COMPACT_ATOMS: atom_id res chain seq x y z
N VAL A 1 -13.93 1.13 5.03
CA VAL A 1 -13.09 0.68 6.16
C VAL A 1 -12.90 1.87 7.10
N PRO A 2 -13.06 1.72 8.42
CA PRO A 2 -12.84 2.82 9.36
C PRO A 2 -11.37 3.28 9.34
N GLN A 3 -11.17 4.58 9.44
CA GLN A 3 -9.86 5.22 9.40
C GLN A 3 -9.28 5.33 10.82
N VAL A 4 -7.97 5.17 10.98
CA VAL A 4 -7.28 5.24 12.28
C VAL A 4 -7.13 6.70 12.73
N SER A 5 -7.14 6.98 14.04
CA SER A 5 -7.12 8.38 14.54
C SER A 5 -5.87 9.18 14.14
N THR A 6 -4.75 8.51 13.86
CA THR A 6 -3.48 9.16 13.47
C THR A 6 -2.84 8.42 12.31
N THR A 7 -2.25 9.17 11.38
CA THR A 7 -1.48 8.65 10.24
C THR A 7 -0.14 9.36 10.14
N TYR A 8 0.90 8.63 9.76
CA TYR A 8 2.22 9.21 9.53
C TYR A 8 2.29 10.01 8.24
N ARG A 9 3.11 11.06 8.24
CA ARG A 9 3.47 11.79 7.01
C ARG A 9 4.31 10.90 6.11
N CYS A 10 3.96 10.88 4.82
CA CYS A 10 4.63 10.07 3.82
C CYS A 10 4.67 10.75 2.46
N ILE A 11 5.70 10.44 1.68
CA ILE A 11 5.75 10.69 0.24
C ILE A 11 5.47 9.38 -0.49
N LEU A 12 4.56 9.41 -1.47
CA LEU A 12 4.08 8.23 -2.16
C LEU A 12 4.20 8.41 -3.68
N SER A 13 4.69 7.37 -4.36
CA SER A 13 4.49 7.15 -5.78
C SER A 13 3.25 6.28 -5.96
N LYS A 14 2.32 6.68 -6.84
CA LYS A 14 1.12 5.89 -7.14
C LYS A 14 0.76 5.92 -8.63
N PRO A 15 0.15 4.85 -9.15
CA PRO A 15 -0.51 4.89 -10.44
C PRO A 15 -1.69 5.86 -10.45
N ALA A 16 -1.99 6.46 -11.60
CA ALA A 16 -3.11 7.40 -11.74
C ALA A 16 -4.49 6.73 -11.55
N TRP A 17 -4.60 5.44 -11.90
CA TRP A 17 -5.86 4.70 -11.95
C TRP A 17 -6.32 4.11 -10.61
N CYS A 18 -5.48 4.13 -9.57
CA CYS A 18 -5.82 3.60 -8.25
C CYS A 18 -5.62 4.62 -7.12
N TRP A 19 -6.20 4.29 -5.96
CA TRP A 19 -6.01 5.02 -4.72
C TRP A 19 -4.75 4.58 -3.95
N GLY A 20 -4.39 3.28 -4.03
CA GLY A 20 -3.19 2.70 -3.42
C GLY A 20 -1.87 3.30 -3.89
N ALA A 21 -0.76 2.90 -3.25
CA ALA A 21 0.59 3.37 -3.51
C ALA A 21 1.48 2.23 -4.02
N GLU A 22 2.42 2.55 -4.91
CA GLU A 22 3.38 1.61 -5.47
C GLU A 22 4.66 1.55 -4.62
N MET A 23 5.19 2.72 -4.27
CA MET A 23 6.37 2.84 -3.41
C MET A 23 6.38 4.19 -2.68
N GLY A 24 7.24 4.34 -1.68
CA GLY A 24 7.36 5.59 -0.93
C GLY A 24 8.21 5.49 0.32
N ALA A 25 8.16 6.55 1.12
CA ALA A 25 8.81 6.63 2.43
C ALA A 25 7.95 7.43 3.41
N ASN A 26 8.02 7.10 4.71
CA ASN A 26 7.36 7.87 5.78
C ASN A 26 8.35 8.61 6.69
N GLU A 27 7.84 9.46 7.58
CA GLU A 27 8.62 10.28 8.52
C GLU A 27 9.44 9.47 9.54
N HIS A 28 9.20 8.17 9.64
CA HIS A 28 9.94 7.24 10.49
C HIS A 28 11.05 6.48 9.74
N GLY A 29 11.34 6.86 8.50
CA GLY A 29 12.39 6.23 7.69
C GLY A 29 12.02 4.85 7.15
N VAL A 30 10.73 4.48 7.18
CA VAL A 30 10.25 3.22 6.61
C VAL A 30 10.05 3.40 5.11
N CYS A 31 10.76 2.60 4.31
CA CYS A 31 10.62 2.53 2.85
C CYS A 31 9.94 1.23 2.43
N ILE A 32 8.91 1.32 1.59
CA ILE A 32 8.12 0.16 1.15
C ILE A 32 7.85 0.29 -0.35
N GLY A 33 7.81 -0.84 -1.05
CA GLY A 33 7.27 -0.93 -2.40
C GLY A 33 6.61 -2.28 -2.65
N ASN A 34 5.68 -2.33 -3.60
CA ASN A 34 5.19 -3.62 -4.12
C ASN A 34 5.90 -3.99 -5.42
N GLU A 35 6.01 -5.29 -5.64
CA GLU A 35 6.49 -5.89 -6.89
C GLU A 35 5.30 -6.47 -7.67
N ALA A 36 5.33 -6.36 -8.99
CA ALA A 36 4.26 -6.88 -9.83
C ALA A 36 4.41 -8.40 -10.01
N VAL A 37 3.47 -9.18 -9.49
CA VAL A 37 3.47 -10.65 -9.66
C VAL A 37 2.37 -11.07 -10.63
N PHE A 38 2.77 -11.65 -11.76
CA PHE A 38 1.86 -12.13 -12.80
C PHE A 38 1.45 -13.58 -12.51
N SER A 39 0.22 -13.77 -12.00
CA SER A 39 -0.31 -15.09 -11.67
C SER A 39 -0.95 -15.76 -12.89
N LYS A 40 -0.86 -17.10 -12.94
CA LYS A 40 -1.58 -17.93 -13.93
C LYS A 40 -3.06 -18.12 -13.59
N VAL A 41 -3.51 -17.66 -12.42
CA VAL A 41 -4.89 -17.81 -11.95
C VAL A 41 -5.77 -16.72 -12.54
N ASN A 42 -6.92 -17.10 -13.11
CA ASN A 42 -7.87 -16.18 -13.70
C ASN A 42 -8.40 -15.18 -12.66
N TYR A 43 -8.25 -13.88 -12.93
CA TYR A 43 -8.66 -12.81 -12.02
C TYR A 43 -10.17 -12.54 -12.06
N ASN A 44 -10.86 -12.93 -13.13
CA ASN A 44 -12.28 -12.64 -13.36
C ASN A 44 -13.23 -13.41 -12.43
N THR A 45 -12.74 -14.43 -11.73
CA THR A 45 -13.53 -15.22 -10.76
C THR A 45 -13.36 -14.74 -9.33
N ARG A 46 -12.52 -13.72 -9.08
CA ARG A 46 -12.27 -13.22 -7.72
C ARG A 46 -13.35 -12.21 -7.31
N LYS A 47 -13.76 -12.29 -6.04
CA LYS A 47 -14.57 -11.25 -5.41
C LYS A 47 -13.73 -9.96 -5.29
N LEU A 48 -14.41 -8.81 -5.27
CA LEU A 48 -13.78 -7.52 -5.00
C LEU A 48 -12.97 -7.60 -3.70
N ALA A 49 -11.68 -7.29 -3.78
CA ALA A 49 -10.73 -7.37 -2.68
C ALA A 49 -9.69 -6.25 -2.79
N LEU A 50 -8.99 -5.97 -1.69
CA LEU A 50 -7.88 -5.02 -1.68
C LEU A 50 -6.77 -5.52 -2.60
N ILE A 51 -6.20 -4.60 -3.37
CA ILE A 51 -5.02 -4.88 -4.20
C ILE A 51 -3.74 -4.61 -3.40
N GLY A 52 -2.61 -5.15 -3.86
CA GLY A 52 -1.31 -4.94 -3.20
C GLY A 52 -0.97 -3.47 -2.97
N LEU A 53 -1.34 -2.61 -3.92
CA LEU A 53 -1.16 -1.16 -3.83
C LEU A 53 -1.92 -0.53 -2.65
N ASP A 54 -3.13 -1.01 -2.34
CA ASP A 54 -3.90 -0.51 -1.20
C ASP A 54 -3.21 -0.86 0.12
N ILE A 55 -2.68 -2.10 0.19
CA ILE A 55 -1.95 -2.60 1.36
C ILE A 55 -0.71 -1.72 1.61
N VAL A 56 0.10 -1.46 0.57
CA VAL A 56 1.30 -0.62 0.70
C VAL A 56 0.96 0.76 1.27
N ARG A 57 -0.11 1.40 0.78
CA ARG A 57 -0.56 2.70 1.30
C ARG A 57 -0.97 2.62 2.77
N PHE A 58 -1.67 1.56 3.19
CA PHE A 58 -2.03 1.41 4.59
C PHE A 58 -0.80 1.26 5.49
N VAL A 59 0.20 0.49 5.07
CA VAL A 59 1.41 0.27 5.90
C VAL A 59 2.17 1.57 6.11
N PHE A 60 2.26 2.45 5.10
CA PHE A 60 2.90 3.77 5.29
C PHE A 60 2.28 4.61 6.40
N PHE A 61 0.96 4.50 6.61
CA PHE A 61 0.25 5.30 7.61
C PHE A 61 0.44 4.82 9.04
N ILE A 62 0.81 3.56 9.26
CA ILE A 62 0.78 2.93 10.59
C ILE A 62 2.07 2.22 11.01
N CYS A 63 3.03 2.01 10.10
CA CYS A 63 4.24 1.27 10.40
C CYS A 63 5.40 2.16 10.87
N VAL A 64 6.08 1.71 11.92
CA VAL A 64 7.33 2.27 12.46
C VAL A 64 8.33 1.13 12.59
N TYR A 65 9.59 1.38 12.26
CA TYR A 65 10.67 0.43 12.51
C TYR A 65 11.14 0.57 13.97
N GLN A 66 11.11 -0.53 14.72
CA GLN A 66 11.66 -0.63 16.08
C GLN A 66 12.87 -1.58 16.03
N THR A 67 14.05 -1.09 16.43
CA THR A 67 15.27 -1.89 16.60
C THR A 67 15.36 -2.47 17.99
#